data_AF-V9W1A0-F1
#
_entry.id   AF-V9W1A0-F1
#
_cell.length_a   1.000
_cell.length_b   1.000
_cell.length_c   1.000
_cell.angle_alpha   90.00
_cell.angle_beta   90.00
_cell.angle_gamma   90.00
#
_symmetry.space_group_name_H-M   'P 1'
#
loop_
_entity.id
_entity.type
_entity.pdbx_description
1 polymer ?
#
loop_
_entity_poly.entity_id
_entity_poly.type
_entity_poly.pdbx_seq_one_letter_code
_entity_poly.pdbx_strand_id
1 'polypeptide(L)'
;RVGDPIEATAIRNVLGLKRTVRDPLWIGSVKSNIGHLEGASGIAGIIKAALMLERGFILPNYDFKRPNPKIPWKEWNLKVPVSQRPWPKGKKYISVNNFGFGGTNGHVVLEAPPFRKQRPSPTAGNDTPEDPSHGRKLFVVTANDKAALSQVTKNIVIYLEQRPEIFQKDLPANLAYTLGQRRSLLQWRVAIPALNSFELIEAINGEKFTPGKEIEPLRIGF
;
A
#
# COMPACT_ATOMS: atom_id res chain seq x y z
N ARG A 1 30.02 -3.44 6.62
CA ARG A 1 31.38 -2.86 6.52
C ARG A 1 32.23 -3.47 5.40
N VAL A 2 32.39 -4.80 5.29
CA VAL A 2 33.09 -5.44 4.15
C VAL A 2 32.15 -5.63 2.95
N GLY A 3 30.90 -6.00 3.18
CA GLY A 3 29.91 -6.20 2.12
C GLY A 3 29.48 -4.90 1.42
N ASP A 4 29.25 -3.81 2.17
CA ASP A 4 28.72 -2.56 1.61
C ASP A 4 29.58 -1.98 0.46
N PRO A 5 30.93 -1.98 0.53
CA PRO A 5 31.77 -1.58 -0.61
C PRO A 5 31.60 -2.48 -1.84
N ILE A 6 31.43 -3.79 -1.67
CA ILE A 6 31.24 -4.75 -2.76
C ILE A 6 29.90 -4.47 -3.45
N GLU A 7 28.83 -4.33 -2.67
CA GLU A 7 27.50 -4.00 -3.17
C GLU A 7 27.48 -2.63 -3.87
N ALA A 8 28.07 -1.59 -3.27
CA ALA A 8 28.15 -0.27 -3.86
C ALA A 8 28.93 -0.26 -5.18
N THR A 9 30.01 -1.06 -5.28
CA THR A 9 30.79 -1.22 -6.52
C THR A 9 29.96 -1.87 -7.62
N ALA A 10 29.24 -2.96 -7.30
CA ALA A 10 28.35 -3.63 -8.25
C ALA A 10 27.25 -2.68 -8.76
N ILE A 11 26.61 -1.95 -7.84
CA ILE A 11 25.60 -0.94 -8.18
C ILE A 11 26.19 0.15 -9.08
N ARG A 12 27.37 0.68 -8.74
CA ARG A 12 28.05 1.70 -9.55
C ARG A 12 28.33 1.21 -10.97
N ASN A 13 28.80 -0.03 -11.12
CA ASN A 13 29.17 -0.58 -12.42
C ASN A 13 27.96 -0.71 -13.37
N VAL A 14 26.78 -0.99 -12.83
CA VAL A 14 25.56 -1.21 -13.63
C VAL A 14 24.72 0.06 -13.76
N LEU A 15 24.52 0.80 -12.67
CA LEU A 15 23.55 1.90 -12.58
C LEU A 15 24.19 3.29 -12.39
N GLY A 16 25.51 3.34 -12.17
CA GLY A 16 26.25 4.54 -11.82
C GLY A 16 26.78 5.36 -13.00
N LEU A 17 27.00 4.75 -14.18
CA LEU A 17 27.72 5.37 -15.31
C LEU A 17 27.12 6.68 -15.84
N LYS A 18 25.80 6.88 -15.71
CA LYS A 18 25.10 8.10 -16.17
C LYS A 18 24.67 9.02 -15.04
N ARG A 19 25.16 8.81 -13.81
CA ARG A 19 24.77 9.59 -12.63
C ARG A 19 25.63 10.84 -12.49
N THR A 20 25.00 11.94 -12.07
CA THR A 20 25.67 13.24 -11.87
C THR A 20 25.41 13.74 -10.45
N VAL A 21 26.11 14.79 -10.02
CA VAL A 21 25.89 15.41 -8.70
C VAL A 21 24.44 15.92 -8.55
N ARG A 22 23.83 16.39 -9.65
CA ARG A 22 22.44 16.86 -9.72
C ARG A 22 21.42 15.71 -9.78
N ASP A 23 21.83 14.57 -10.32
CA ASP A 23 21.01 13.37 -10.45
C ASP A 23 21.73 12.12 -9.88
N PRO A 24 21.93 12.10 -8.55
CA PRO A 24 22.63 10.99 -7.89
C PRO A 24 21.77 9.74 -7.88
N LEU A 25 22.41 8.59 -7.68
CA LEU A 25 21.69 7.37 -7.33
C LEU A 25 21.47 7.31 -5.82
N TRP A 26 20.20 7.26 -5.42
CA TRP A 26 19.82 7.07 -4.03
C TRP A 26 19.89 5.59 -3.67
N ILE A 27 20.62 5.27 -2.62
CA ILE A 27 20.77 3.91 -2.10
C ILE A 27 20.32 3.89 -0.65
N GLY A 28 19.56 2.86 -0.29
CA GLY A 28 19.09 2.69 1.07
C GLY A 28 18.74 1.24 1.38
N SER A 29 18.43 0.98 2.63
CA SER A 29 18.06 -0.36 3.11
C SER A 29 16.90 -0.26 4.10
N VAL A 30 16.01 -1.26 4.10
CA VAL A 30 15.00 -1.41 5.16
C VAL A 30 15.62 -1.99 6.44
N LYS A 31 16.77 -2.68 6.31
CA LYS A 31 17.43 -3.39 7.41
C LYS A 31 17.88 -2.46 8.54
N SER A 32 18.11 -1.17 8.24
CA SER A 32 18.39 -0.17 9.28
C SER A 32 17.22 0.04 10.24
N ASN A 33 15.98 -0.26 9.82
CA ASN A 33 14.77 -0.03 10.61
C ASN A 33 14.32 -1.28 11.36
N ILE A 34 14.43 -2.45 10.73
CA ILE A 34 13.82 -3.69 11.22
C ILE A 34 14.81 -4.87 11.32
N GLY A 35 16.11 -4.60 11.15
CA GLY A 35 17.14 -5.63 11.17
C GLY A 35 17.18 -6.49 9.91
N HIS A 36 18.00 -7.55 9.96
CA HIS A 36 18.13 -8.52 8.88
C HIS A 36 17.15 -9.67 9.11
N LEU A 37 16.08 -9.73 8.33
CA LEU A 37 15.02 -10.74 8.48
C LEU A 37 15.30 -12.06 7.74
N GLU A 38 16.57 -12.37 7.51
CA GLU A 38 17.03 -13.55 6.75
C GLU A 38 16.18 -13.81 5.48
N GLY A 39 15.46 -14.93 5.43
CA GLY A 39 14.60 -15.33 4.30
C GLY A 39 13.51 -14.31 3.95
N ALA A 40 13.06 -13.48 4.90
CA ALA A 40 12.06 -12.43 4.66
C ALA A 40 12.68 -11.07 4.25
N SER A 41 14.01 -10.96 4.17
CA SER A 41 14.67 -9.69 3.83
C SER A 41 14.31 -9.17 2.45
N GLY A 42 14.14 -10.07 1.47
CA GLY A 42 13.76 -9.71 0.11
C GLY A 42 12.37 -9.09 0.05
N ILE A 43 11.36 -9.76 0.64
CA ILE A 43 9.98 -9.27 0.61
C ILE A 43 9.82 -7.97 1.40
N ALA A 44 10.53 -7.79 2.53
CA ALA A 44 10.53 -6.52 3.25
C ALA A 44 11.09 -5.35 2.41
N GLY A 45 12.13 -5.62 1.60
CA GLY A 45 12.66 -4.65 0.65
C GLY A 45 11.66 -4.29 -0.45
N ILE A 46 10.94 -5.29 -0.98
CA ILE A 46 9.88 -5.10 -1.99
C ILE A 46 8.72 -4.28 -1.42
N ILE A 47 8.25 -4.56 -0.20
CA ILE A 47 7.18 -3.81 0.45
C ILE A 47 7.59 -2.34 0.64
N LYS A 48 8.80 -2.09 1.16
CA LYS A 48 9.35 -0.72 1.27
C LYS A 48 9.36 -0.02 -0.10
N ALA A 49 9.85 -0.70 -1.13
CA ALA A 49 9.94 -0.17 -2.47
C ALA A 49 8.56 0.16 -3.08
N ALA A 50 7.59 -0.73 -2.95
CA ALA A 50 6.23 -0.53 -3.45
C ALA A 50 5.55 0.66 -2.75
N LEU A 51 5.66 0.78 -1.43
CA LEU A 51 5.12 1.92 -0.68
C LEU A 51 5.81 3.24 -1.04
N MET A 52 7.12 3.22 -1.25
CA MET A 52 7.87 4.40 -1.69
C MET A 52 7.42 4.89 -3.08
N LEU A 53 7.18 3.97 -4.02
CA LEU A 53 6.64 4.27 -5.35
C LEU A 53 5.20 4.77 -5.29
N GLU A 54 4.34 4.11 -4.52
CA GLU A 54 2.93 4.48 -4.33
C GLU A 54 2.81 5.89 -3.75
N ARG A 55 3.59 6.20 -2.70
CA ARG A 55 3.53 7.49 -2.00
C ARG A 55 4.35 8.58 -2.69
N GLY A 56 5.23 8.23 -3.62
CA GLY A 56 6.06 9.20 -4.34
C GLY A 56 7.16 9.85 -3.49
N PHE A 57 7.71 9.12 -2.51
CA PHE A 57 8.78 9.61 -1.64
C PHE A 57 9.91 8.60 -1.47
N ILE A 58 11.14 9.12 -1.41
CA ILE A 58 12.32 8.37 -0.98
C ILE A 58 12.45 8.49 0.54
N LEU A 59 12.38 7.36 1.23
CA LEU A 59 12.49 7.27 2.68
C LEU A 59 13.96 7.21 3.14
N PRO A 60 14.27 7.76 4.33
CA PRO A 60 15.63 7.76 4.87
C PRO A 60 16.11 6.36 5.28
N ASN A 61 17.43 6.22 5.41
CA ASN A 61 18.02 5.15 6.20
C ASN A 61 18.05 5.58 7.67
N TYR A 62 17.58 4.70 8.54
CA TYR A 62 17.54 4.97 9.98
C TYR A 62 18.96 5.08 10.57
N ASP A 63 19.14 6.06 11.47
CA ASP A 63 20.39 6.39 12.16
C ASP A 63 21.65 6.51 11.28
N PHE A 64 21.50 6.95 10.02
CA PHE A 64 22.64 7.14 9.14
C PHE A 64 23.40 8.43 9.46
N LYS A 65 24.55 8.28 10.14
CA LYS A 65 25.40 9.42 10.57
C LYS A 65 26.64 9.64 9.70
N ARG A 66 27.38 8.57 9.40
CA ARG A 66 28.65 8.65 8.68
C ARG A 66 28.70 7.58 7.58
N PRO A 67 28.98 7.97 6.32
CA PRO A 67 29.17 7.01 5.24
C PRO A 67 30.41 6.13 5.48
N ASN A 68 30.39 4.90 4.97
CA ASN A 68 31.57 4.04 4.94
C ASN A 68 32.63 4.68 4.02
N PRO A 69 33.84 5.02 4.52
CA PRO A 69 34.86 5.75 3.75
C PRO A 69 35.47 4.91 2.62
N LYS A 70 35.28 3.58 2.63
CA LYS A 70 35.73 2.68 1.56
C LYS A 70 34.89 2.79 0.27
N ILE A 71 33.80 3.56 0.30
CA ILE A 71 32.96 3.82 -0.87
C ILE A 71 33.22 5.26 -1.35
N PRO A 72 33.66 5.46 -2.61
CA PRO A 72 33.81 6.78 -3.24
C PRO A 72 32.47 7.51 -3.51
N TRP A 73 31.69 7.83 -2.46
CA TRP A 73 30.32 8.38 -2.59
C TRP A 73 30.20 9.60 -3.50
N LYS A 74 31.14 10.56 -3.38
CA LYS A 74 31.14 11.79 -4.18
C LYS A 74 31.47 11.50 -5.64
N GLU A 75 32.48 10.68 -5.90
CA GLU A 75 32.94 10.32 -7.25
C GLU A 75 31.87 9.51 -7.99
N TRP A 76 31.23 8.57 -7.30
CA TRP A 76 30.24 7.66 -7.89
C TRP A 76 28.83 8.24 -7.91
N ASN A 77 28.65 9.48 -7.46
CA ASN A 77 27.35 10.15 -7.35
C ASN A 77 26.30 9.29 -6.62
N LEU A 78 26.73 8.58 -5.57
CA LEU A 78 25.88 7.77 -4.71
C LEU A 78 25.49 8.59 -3.48
N LYS A 79 24.23 8.50 -3.05
CA LYS A 79 23.77 9.17 -1.82
C LYS A 79 22.85 8.28 -1.01
N VAL A 80 22.97 8.39 0.31
CA VAL A 80 22.05 7.78 1.26
C VAL A 80 21.06 8.86 1.73
N PRO A 81 19.75 8.61 1.67
CA PRO A 81 18.77 9.58 2.18
C PRO A 81 18.81 9.63 3.72
N VAL A 82 18.97 10.83 4.28
CA VAL A 82 18.93 11.09 5.74
C VAL A 82 17.60 11.68 6.21
N SER A 83 16.77 12.13 5.27
CA SER A 83 15.40 12.59 5.50
C SER A 83 14.50 12.13 4.36
N GLN A 84 13.18 12.19 4.55
CA GLN A 84 12.22 11.94 3.49
C GLN A 84 12.38 12.97 2.38
N ARG A 85 12.39 12.54 1.12
CA ARG A 85 12.55 13.42 -0.05
C ARG A 85 11.55 13.08 -1.16
N PRO A 86 11.11 14.05 -1.95
CA PRO A 86 10.23 13.77 -3.09
C PRO A 86 10.93 12.87 -4.11
N TRP A 87 10.13 12.09 -4.84
CA TRP A 87 10.64 11.26 -5.92
C TRP A 87 11.22 12.12 -7.07
N PRO A 88 12.37 11.77 -7.65
CA PRO A 88 12.94 12.52 -8.77
C PRO A 88 12.01 12.58 -10.00
N LYS A 89 11.91 13.75 -10.64
CA LYS A 89 11.08 13.94 -11.84
C LYS A 89 11.48 12.98 -12.95
N GLY A 90 10.49 12.44 -13.66
CA GLY A 90 10.68 11.53 -14.80
C GLY A 90 11.19 10.13 -14.44
N LYS A 91 11.51 9.86 -13.18
CA LYS A 91 11.91 8.53 -12.71
C LYS A 91 10.75 7.86 -12.02
N LYS A 92 10.59 6.57 -12.26
CA LYS A 92 9.53 5.75 -11.63
C LYS A 92 10.04 4.39 -11.18
N TYR A 93 11.36 4.20 -11.17
CA TYR A 93 11.96 2.90 -10.94
C TYR A 93 12.69 2.84 -9.61
N ILE A 94 12.61 1.69 -8.97
CA ILE A 94 13.44 1.32 -7.82
C ILE A 94 13.91 -0.12 -7.98
N SER A 95 15.19 -0.35 -7.70
CA SER A 95 15.78 -1.68 -7.68
C SER A 95 15.88 -2.22 -6.26
N VAL A 96 15.52 -3.49 -6.06
CA VAL A 96 15.68 -4.22 -4.81
C VAL A 96 16.68 -5.34 -5.01
N ASN A 97 17.74 -5.34 -4.20
CA ASN A 97 18.77 -6.37 -4.18
C ASN A 97 18.61 -7.25 -2.93
N ASN A 98 18.84 -8.56 -3.08
CA ASN A 98 18.96 -9.49 -1.97
C ASN A 98 20.05 -10.54 -2.26
N PHE A 99 21.11 -10.53 -1.47
CA PHE A 99 22.26 -11.43 -1.62
C PHE A 99 22.24 -12.46 -0.50
N GLY A 100 22.02 -13.73 -0.84
CA GLY A 100 21.97 -14.82 0.10
C GLY A 100 23.37 -15.25 0.53
N PHE A 101 23.52 -15.67 1.80
CA PHE A 101 24.80 -16.12 2.34
C PHE A 101 25.42 -17.28 1.55
N GLY A 102 24.59 -18.19 1.01
CA GLY A 102 25.02 -19.28 0.15
C GLY A 102 25.40 -18.89 -1.29
N GLY A 103 25.49 -17.60 -1.60
CA GLY A 103 25.91 -17.09 -2.92
C GLY A 103 24.79 -16.91 -3.95
N THR A 104 23.56 -17.33 -3.64
CA THR A 104 22.40 -17.07 -4.51
C THR A 104 21.94 -15.63 -4.38
N ASN A 105 21.82 -14.94 -5.51
CA ASN A 105 21.49 -13.52 -5.58
C ASN A 105 20.14 -13.31 -6.28
N GLY A 106 19.31 -12.42 -5.73
CA GLY A 106 18.05 -11.99 -6.33
C GLY A 106 18.03 -10.47 -6.56
N HIS A 107 17.50 -10.06 -7.71
CA HIS A 107 17.35 -8.65 -8.09
C HIS A 107 15.99 -8.43 -8.76
N VAL A 108 15.28 -7.39 -8.35
CA VAL A 108 14.00 -7.00 -8.96
C VAL A 108 13.99 -5.49 -9.19
N VAL A 109 13.46 -5.07 -10.34
CA VAL A 109 13.18 -3.66 -10.63
C VAL A 109 11.66 -3.47 -10.60
N LEU A 110 11.20 -2.50 -9.82
CA LEU A 110 9.79 -2.12 -9.73
C LEU A 110 9.60 -0.77 -10.43
N GLU A 111 8.47 -0.62 -11.11
CA GLU A 111 7.99 0.65 -11.64
C GLU A 111 6.75 1.12 -10.88
N ALA A 112 6.61 2.43 -10.66
CA ALA A 112 5.35 2.99 -10.18
C ALA A 112 4.21 2.66 -11.16
N PRO A 113 3.00 2.33 -10.66
CA PRO A 113 1.87 2.08 -11.54
C PRO A 113 1.57 3.33 -12.40
N PRO A 114 1.01 3.16 -13.61
CA PRO A 114 0.57 4.29 -14.41
C PRO A 114 -0.42 5.13 -13.61
N PHE A 115 -0.33 6.46 -13.72
CA PHE A 115 -1.28 7.34 -13.05
C PHE A 115 -2.68 7.03 -13.58
N ARG A 116 -3.53 6.46 -12.73
CA ARG A 116 -4.91 6.20 -13.09
C ARG A 116 -5.60 7.57 -13.11
N LYS A 117 -5.92 8.09 -14.31
CA LYS A 117 -6.82 9.23 -14.43
C LYS A 117 -8.05 8.88 -13.60
N GLN A 118 -8.43 9.76 -12.68
CA GLN A 118 -9.74 9.65 -12.03
C GLN A 118 -10.76 9.48 -13.15
N ARG A 119 -11.63 8.46 -13.05
CA ARG A 119 -12.73 8.36 -14.01
C ARG A 119 -13.43 9.71 -13.99
N PRO A 120 -13.65 10.37 -15.14
CA PRO A 120 -14.45 11.58 -15.15
C PRO A 120 -15.75 11.23 -14.44
N SER A 121 -16.02 11.91 -13.32
CA SER A 121 -17.34 11.88 -12.75
C SER A 121 -18.30 12.24 -13.87
N PRO A 122 -19.41 11.50 -14.08
CA PRO A 122 -20.40 11.94 -15.06
C PRO A 122 -20.70 13.40 -14.74
N THR A 123 -20.43 14.27 -15.72
CA THR A 123 -20.69 15.70 -15.64
C THR A 123 -22.10 15.89 -15.12
N ALA A 124 -22.26 16.80 -14.15
CA ALA A 124 -23.53 17.21 -13.56
C ALA A 124 -24.41 17.93 -14.62
N GLY A 125 -24.84 17.17 -15.63
CA GLY A 125 -25.57 17.66 -16.80
C GLY A 125 -26.54 16.64 -17.38
N ASN A 126 -26.76 15.50 -16.72
CA ASN A 126 -27.89 14.61 -17.00
C ASN A 126 -28.42 14.10 -15.66
N ASP A 127 -29.40 14.79 -15.10
CA ASP A 127 -30.29 14.29 -14.04
C ASP A 127 -31.18 13.18 -14.61
N THR A 128 -30.57 12.06 -15.00
CA THR A 128 -31.32 10.81 -15.13
C THR A 128 -31.43 10.19 -13.73
N PRO A 129 -32.62 9.72 -13.28
CA PRO A 129 -32.85 9.15 -11.95
C PRO A 129 -32.01 7.91 -11.57
N GLU A 130 -31.08 7.49 -12.42
CA GLU A 130 -30.32 6.25 -12.34
C GLU A 130 -28.81 6.49 -12.37
N ASP A 131 -28.28 7.45 -11.60
CA ASP A 131 -26.85 7.41 -11.29
C ASP A 131 -26.63 6.41 -10.14
N PRO A 132 -26.11 5.19 -10.40
CA PRO A 132 -25.85 4.21 -9.36
C PRO A 132 -24.85 4.71 -8.30
N SER A 133 -24.16 5.83 -8.50
CA SER A 133 -23.31 6.43 -7.46
C SER A 133 -24.10 7.12 -6.33
N HIS A 134 -25.40 7.37 -6.48
CA HIS A 134 -26.24 8.06 -5.49
C HIS A 134 -27.19 7.15 -4.70
N GLY A 135 -27.29 5.86 -5.05
CA GLY A 135 -28.15 4.90 -4.34
C GLY A 135 -27.50 4.30 -3.09
N ARG A 136 -28.32 3.91 -2.10
CA ARG A 136 -27.87 3.15 -0.92
C ARG A 136 -27.06 1.93 -1.36
N LYS A 137 -25.95 1.69 -0.68
CA LYS A 137 -25.08 0.52 -0.87
C LYS A 137 -25.24 -0.42 0.30
N LEU A 138 -25.09 -1.72 0.01
CA LEU A 138 -25.12 -2.76 1.01
C LEU A 138 -23.68 -3.17 1.34
N PHE A 139 -23.24 -2.91 2.56
CA PHE A 139 -21.91 -3.30 3.05
C PHE A 139 -22.04 -4.63 3.79
N VAL A 140 -21.48 -5.69 3.19
CA VAL A 140 -21.56 -7.06 3.73
C VAL A 140 -20.28 -7.36 4.49
N VAL A 141 -20.37 -7.56 5.80
CA VAL A 141 -19.23 -7.95 6.64
C VAL A 141 -19.47 -9.37 7.14
N THR A 142 -18.46 -10.23 7.02
CA THR A 142 -18.56 -11.62 7.47
C THR A 142 -17.34 -12.04 8.29
N ALA A 143 -17.53 -13.00 9.19
CA ALA A 143 -16.49 -13.61 10.01
C ALA A 143 -16.85 -15.04 10.43
N ASN A 144 -15.87 -15.78 10.99
CA ASN A 144 -16.09 -17.15 11.48
C ASN A 144 -16.82 -17.19 12.83
N ASP A 145 -16.76 -16.13 13.62
CA ASP A 145 -17.45 -16.05 14.91
C ASP A 145 -17.96 -14.62 15.17
N LYS A 146 -18.81 -14.47 16.18
CA LYS A 146 -19.45 -13.19 16.54
C LYS A 146 -18.43 -12.14 16.99
N ALA A 147 -17.37 -12.53 17.71
CA ALA A 147 -16.36 -11.61 18.22
C ALA A 147 -15.48 -11.08 17.08
N ALA A 148 -15.05 -11.96 16.17
CA ALA A 148 -14.34 -11.60 14.96
C ALA A 148 -15.18 -10.69 14.05
N LEU A 149 -16.50 -10.93 13.95
CA LEU A 149 -17.39 -10.03 13.20
C LEU A 149 -17.37 -8.63 13.82
N SER A 150 -17.54 -8.51 15.13
CA SER A 150 -17.48 -7.22 15.84
C SER A 150 -16.14 -6.52 15.60
N GLN A 151 -15.02 -7.25 15.67
CA GLN A 151 -13.69 -6.68 15.46
C GLN A 151 -13.47 -6.19 14.02
N VAL A 152 -13.91 -6.97 13.01
CA VAL A 152 -13.79 -6.56 11.60
C VAL A 152 -14.62 -5.31 11.33
N THR A 153 -15.84 -5.23 11.86
CA THR A 153 -16.69 -4.06 11.70
C THR A 153 -16.06 -2.82 12.35
N LYS A 154 -15.47 -2.94 13.55
CA LYS A 154 -14.70 -1.86 14.19
C LYS A 154 -13.47 -1.47 13.36
N ASN A 155 -12.75 -2.42 12.79
CA ASN A 155 -11.59 -2.14 11.95
C ASN A 155 -11.98 -1.38 10.68
N ILE A 156 -13.18 -1.57 10.13
CA ILE A 156 -13.71 -0.79 9.00
C ILE A 156 -13.92 0.67 9.41
N VAL A 157 -14.50 0.93 10.59
CA VAL A 157 -14.64 2.31 11.12
C VAL A 157 -13.28 2.97 11.26
N ILE A 158 -12.34 2.31 11.94
CA ILE A 158 -10.96 2.81 12.11
C ILE A 158 -10.32 3.09 10.75
N TYR A 159 -10.50 2.18 9.78
CA TYR A 159 -9.97 2.34 8.42
C TYR A 159 -10.50 3.59 7.72
N LEU A 160 -11.79 3.89 7.88
CA LEU A 160 -12.47 5.02 7.24
C LEU A 160 -12.10 6.34 7.94
N GLU A 161 -12.07 6.37 9.27
CA GLU A 161 -11.79 7.59 10.04
C GLU A 161 -10.34 8.07 9.92
N GLN A 162 -9.38 7.15 9.79
CA GLN A 162 -7.96 7.49 9.74
C GLN A 162 -7.45 7.96 8.38
N ARG A 163 -8.33 8.08 7.37
CA ARG A 163 -7.93 8.28 5.98
C ARG A 163 -8.68 9.43 5.30
N PRO A 164 -7.96 10.38 4.67
CA PRO A 164 -8.61 11.45 3.90
C PRO A 164 -9.41 10.91 2.70
N GLU A 165 -9.16 9.66 2.27
CA GLU A 165 -9.91 8.99 1.23
C GLU A 165 -11.40 8.83 1.56
N ILE A 166 -11.82 8.99 2.82
CA ILE A 166 -13.24 8.99 3.23
C ILE A 166 -14.10 9.98 2.41
N PHE A 167 -13.49 11.06 1.91
CA PHE A 167 -14.18 12.07 1.09
C PHE A 167 -14.24 11.72 -0.41
N GLN A 168 -13.68 10.58 -0.84
CA GLN A 168 -13.73 10.17 -2.25
C GLN A 168 -15.12 9.66 -2.63
N LYS A 169 -15.71 10.23 -3.69
CA LYS A 169 -17.04 9.86 -4.20
C LYS A 169 -17.17 8.37 -4.53
N ASP A 170 -16.12 7.76 -5.07
CA ASP A 170 -16.14 6.35 -5.48
C ASP A 170 -15.90 5.36 -4.33
N LEU A 171 -15.44 5.83 -3.16
CA LEU A 171 -15.04 4.95 -2.06
C LEU A 171 -16.19 4.07 -1.55
N PRO A 172 -17.42 4.59 -1.26
CA PRO A 172 -18.51 3.76 -0.79
C PRO A 172 -18.86 2.61 -1.75
N ALA A 173 -18.92 2.89 -3.05
CA ALA A 173 -19.20 1.88 -4.07
C ALA A 173 -18.07 0.83 -4.17
N ASN A 174 -16.81 1.27 -4.19
CA ASN A 174 -15.66 0.37 -4.23
C ASN A 174 -15.55 -0.50 -2.97
N LEU A 175 -15.85 0.08 -1.80
CA LEU A 175 -15.85 -0.64 -0.52
C LEU A 175 -16.96 -1.68 -0.46
N ALA A 176 -18.20 -1.31 -0.82
CA ALA A 176 -19.33 -2.25 -0.88
C ALA A 176 -19.04 -3.40 -1.85
N TYR A 177 -18.53 -3.10 -3.05
CA TYR A 177 -18.12 -4.12 -4.02
C TYR A 177 -17.02 -5.03 -3.47
N THR A 178 -15.98 -4.46 -2.84
CA THR A 178 -14.85 -5.23 -2.30
C THR A 178 -15.31 -6.16 -1.17
N LEU A 179 -16.17 -5.66 -0.29
CA LEU A 179 -16.72 -6.43 0.81
C LEU A 179 -17.66 -7.53 0.32
N GLY A 180 -18.53 -7.26 -0.66
CA GLY A 180 -19.50 -8.23 -1.16
C GLY A 180 -18.94 -9.25 -2.15
N GLN A 181 -17.92 -8.90 -2.94
CA GLN A 181 -17.46 -9.70 -4.09
C GLN A 181 -16.00 -10.16 -3.99
N ARG A 182 -15.20 -9.57 -3.08
CA ARG A 182 -13.75 -9.84 -2.95
C ARG A 182 -13.39 -10.33 -1.55
N ARG A 183 -14.36 -10.87 -0.81
CA ARG A 183 -14.19 -11.51 0.49
C ARG A 183 -14.93 -12.84 0.51
N SER A 184 -14.40 -13.79 1.27
CA SER A 184 -15.12 -15.03 1.58
C SER A 184 -16.40 -14.70 2.36
N LEU A 185 -17.47 -15.45 2.12
CA LEU A 185 -18.73 -15.30 2.84
C LEU A 185 -18.81 -16.35 3.95
N LEU A 186 -18.49 -15.95 5.18
CA LEU A 186 -18.41 -16.82 6.36
C LEU A 186 -19.72 -16.85 7.16
N GLN A 187 -19.88 -17.77 8.11
CA GLN A 187 -21.16 -18.02 8.79
C GLN A 187 -21.72 -16.81 9.56
N TRP A 188 -20.91 -16.02 10.26
CA TRP A 188 -21.41 -14.81 10.93
C TRP A 188 -21.39 -13.65 9.96
N ARG A 189 -22.55 -13.03 9.72
CA ARG A 189 -22.73 -12.00 8.69
C ARG A 189 -23.57 -10.84 9.19
N VAL A 190 -23.30 -9.67 8.64
CA VAL A 190 -24.19 -8.51 8.71
C VAL A 190 -24.18 -7.81 7.36
N ALA A 191 -25.34 -7.32 6.95
CA ALA A 191 -25.49 -6.43 5.81
C ALA A 191 -25.98 -5.06 6.30
N ILE A 192 -25.18 -4.03 6.09
CA ILE A 192 -25.45 -2.67 6.59
C ILE A 192 -25.76 -1.78 5.38
N PRO A 193 -26.99 -1.27 5.23
CA PRO A 193 -27.32 -0.32 4.17
C PRO A 193 -26.86 1.10 4.54
N ALA A 194 -26.09 1.75 3.68
CA ALA A 194 -25.67 3.14 3.85
C ALA A 194 -25.45 3.86 2.51
N LEU A 195 -25.70 5.16 2.45
CA LEU A 195 -25.46 6.01 1.28
C LEU A 195 -23.98 6.36 1.12
N ASN A 196 -23.30 6.62 2.22
CA ASN A 196 -21.91 7.10 2.23
C ASN A 196 -21.14 6.55 3.45
N SER A 197 -19.85 6.87 3.52
CA SER A 197 -18.97 6.40 4.58
C SER A 197 -19.37 6.91 5.97
N PHE A 198 -19.96 8.10 6.10
CA PHE A 198 -20.40 8.65 7.38
C PHE A 198 -21.61 7.89 7.93
N GLU A 199 -22.65 7.66 7.10
CA GLU A 199 -23.82 6.86 7.51
C GLU A 199 -23.41 5.43 7.87
N LEU A 200 -22.43 4.85 7.15
CA LEU A 200 -21.88 3.53 7.50
C LEU A 200 -21.20 3.54 8.88
N ILE A 201 -20.37 4.55 9.17
CA ILE A 201 -19.71 4.70 10.48
C ILE A 201 -20.75 4.84 11.59
N GLU A 202 -21.76 5.70 11.40
CA GLU A 202 -22.83 5.88 12.38
C GLU A 202 -23.64 4.61 12.61
N ALA A 203 -23.96 3.88 11.54
CA ALA A 203 -24.67 2.60 11.65
C ALA A 203 -23.84 1.55 12.41
N ILE A 204 -22.52 1.54 12.19
CA ILE A 204 -21.61 0.63 12.89
C ILE A 204 -21.51 0.99 14.38
N ASN A 205 -21.20 2.25 14.69
CA ASN A 205 -20.98 2.72 16.06
C ASN A 205 -22.27 2.72 16.89
N GLY A 206 -23.40 2.97 16.25
CA GLY A 206 -24.72 2.88 16.89
C GLY A 206 -25.28 1.46 16.97
N GLU A 207 -24.52 0.44 16.54
CA GLU A 207 -24.93 -0.96 16.48
C GLU A 207 -26.31 -1.14 15.80
N LYS A 208 -26.60 -0.32 14.78
CA LYS A 208 -27.89 -0.30 14.05
C LYS A 208 -27.99 -1.44 13.03
N PHE A 209 -27.65 -2.65 13.46
CA PHE A 209 -27.66 -3.85 12.63
C PHE A 209 -27.71 -5.11 13.50
N THR A 210 -28.27 -6.19 12.96
CA THR A 210 -28.36 -7.47 13.67
C THR A 210 -27.45 -8.49 13.01
N PRO A 211 -26.36 -8.95 13.67
CA PRO A 211 -25.57 -10.06 13.20
C PRO A 211 -26.39 -11.34 13.11
N GLY A 212 -26.37 -11.99 11.95
CA GLY A 212 -26.92 -13.33 11.74
C GLY A 212 -25.81 -14.38 11.70
N LYS A 213 -26.10 -15.58 12.18
CA LYS A 213 -25.25 -16.77 11.93
C LYS A 213 -25.94 -17.62 10.88
N GLU A 214 -25.41 -17.62 9.68
CA GLU A 214 -25.88 -18.50 8.61
C GLU A 214 -25.19 -19.84 8.61
N ILE A 215 -26.02 -20.87 8.68
CA ILE A 215 -25.61 -22.28 8.74
C ILE A 215 -25.88 -22.95 7.39
N GLU A 216 -26.76 -22.37 6.57
CA GLU A 216 -27.11 -22.86 5.24
C GLU A 216 -26.36 -22.09 4.13
N PRO A 217 -26.09 -22.74 2.97
CA PRO A 217 -25.59 -22.03 1.80
C PRO A 217 -26.60 -20.98 1.31
N LEU A 218 -26.08 -19.87 0.76
CA LEU A 218 -26.89 -18.77 0.22
C LEU A 218 -27.90 -19.31 -0.81
N ARG A 219 -29.19 -19.27 -0.46
CA ARG A 219 -30.27 -19.42 -1.43
C ARG A 219 -30.56 -18.04 -1.99
N ILE A 220 -30.26 -17.83 -3.27
CA ILE A 220 -30.80 -16.67 -4.00
C ILE A 220 -32.28 -16.96 -4.17
N GLY A 221 -33.14 -16.29 -3.39
CA GLY A 221 -34.57 -16.42 -3.51
C GLY A 221 -35.04 -15.87 -4.85
N PHE A 222 -35.77 -16.69 -5.61
CA PHE A 222 -36.79 -16.24 -6.55
C PHE A 222 -38.13 -16.29 -5.84
#